data_AF-A0A804K8Z7-F1
#
_entry.id   AF-A0A804K8Z7-F1
#
_cell.length_a   1.000
_cell.length_b   1.000
_cell.length_c   1.000
_cell.angle_alpha   90.00
_cell.angle_beta   90.00
_cell.angle_gamma   90.00
#
_symmetry.space_group_name_H-M   'P 1'
#
loop_
_entity.id
_entity.type
_entity.pdbx_description
1 polymer ?
#
loop_
_entity_poly.entity_id
_entity_poly.type
_entity_poly.pdbx_seq_one_letter_code
_entity_poly.pdbx_strand_id
1 'polypeptide(L)'
;MDTTFSRDNICHIVEAPAAGVFAVELFLTKDGQVLLNEVAPRPHNSGHHTIESCYTSQYEQHLRAILGLPLGDPSMNSPAAIMYNILGEDEGEPGFYLAHQLIGKALKGNNLVVGVVLHIFQVALVKNKYMTKVSVYGHRCLEVLIFDLNVCLMGAVTPCVAIIMGSDSDLPTMKDAAEILKNFGVPYEVTIVSAHRTPERMYSFASSAKERGIQIIIAGAGGAAHLPGMVASLSPLPVIGVPIRASSLDGIDSLLSIVQMPKGIPVATVAIGNAANAALLAVRILATSDADLWNRVIKYQNELKDTVLAEATKLEAEG
;
A
#
# COMPACT_ATOMS: atom_id res chain seq x y z
N MET A 1 -7.16 33.61 29.96
CA MET A 1 -6.97 32.73 31.13
C MET A 1 -5.82 31.81 30.78
N ASP A 2 -4.70 31.93 31.48
CA ASP A 2 -3.53 31.06 31.32
C ASP A 2 -3.94 29.61 31.64
N THR A 3 -3.92 28.74 30.63
CA THR A 3 -4.27 27.32 30.74
C THR A 3 -3.00 26.46 30.80
N THR A 4 -2.04 26.84 31.64
CA THR A 4 -0.91 25.97 31.99
C THR A 4 -1.33 24.97 33.08
N PHE A 5 -1.28 23.68 32.76
CA PHE A 5 -1.52 22.59 33.70
C PHE A 5 -0.39 22.52 34.75
N SER A 6 -0.69 22.89 35.99
CA SER A 6 0.02 22.36 37.16
C SER A 6 -0.73 21.13 37.69
N ARG A 7 -0.02 20.25 38.40
CA ARG A 7 -0.59 19.06 39.07
C ARG A 7 -1.77 19.41 39.98
N ASP A 8 -1.80 20.63 40.51
CA ASP A 8 -2.80 21.12 41.46
C ASP A 8 -4.15 21.44 40.80
N ASN A 9 -4.16 21.82 39.52
CA ASN A 9 -5.39 22.21 38.80
C ASN A 9 -6.29 21.02 38.44
N ILE A 10 -5.76 19.80 38.37
CA ILE A 10 -6.54 18.58 38.08
C ILE A 10 -7.41 18.19 39.27
N CYS A 11 -6.92 18.38 40.50
CA CYS A 11 -7.64 18.01 41.71
C CYS A 11 -8.89 18.86 41.95
N HIS A 12 -8.92 20.12 41.51
CA HIS A 12 -10.04 21.03 41.73
C HIS A 12 -11.30 20.73 40.90
N ILE A 13 -11.22 19.89 39.87
CA ILE A 13 -12.39 19.47 39.07
C ILE A 13 -13.23 18.41 39.81
N VAL A 14 -12.71 17.81 40.89
CA VAL A 14 -13.24 16.58 41.51
C VAL A 14 -14.06 16.83 42.79
N GLU A 15 -14.57 18.05 43.01
CA GLU A 15 -15.43 18.37 44.18
C GLU A 15 -16.95 18.37 43.85
N ALA A 16 -17.40 17.53 42.91
CA ALA A 16 -18.82 17.35 42.64
C ALA A 16 -19.36 16.08 43.35
N PRO A 17 -20.57 16.11 43.96
CA PRO A 17 -21.17 14.98 44.69
C PRO A 17 -21.78 13.92 43.75
N ALA A 18 -21.10 13.61 42.63
CA ALA A 18 -21.56 12.66 41.63
C ALA A 18 -20.41 11.72 41.20
N ALA A 19 -20.70 10.42 41.14
CA ALA A 19 -19.82 9.44 40.52
C ALA A 19 -20.03 9.47 39.00
N GLY A 20 -18.96 9.65 38.23
CA GLY A 20 -19.05 9.74 36.78
C GLY A 20 -17.70 9.59 36.09
N VAL A 21 -17.73 9.55 34.76
CA VAL A 21 -16.53 9.53 33.93
C VAL A 21 -16.42 10.87 33.22
N PHE A 22 -15.28 11.53 33.40
CA PHE A 22 -14.91 12.74 32.65
C PHE A 22 -13.82 12.39 31.65
N ALA A 23 -14.09 12.62 30.37
CA ALA A 23 -13.06 12.60 29.36
C ALA A 23 -12.38 13.97 29.29
N VAL A 24 -11.05 13.97 29.28
CA VAL A 24 -10.23 15.18 29.14
C VAL A 24 -9.43 15.02 27.85
N GLU A 25 -9.64 15.91 26.90
CA GLU A 25 -8.88 15.94 25.64
C GLU A 25 -7.72 16.93 25.76
N LEU A 26 -6.52 16.45 25.45
CA LEU A 26 -5.27 17.19 25.57
C LEU A 26 -4.51 17.18 24.23
N PHE A 27 -3.83 18.27 23.91
CA PHE A 27 -2.89 18.33 22.78
C PHE A 27 -1.46 18.48 23.29
N LEU A 28 -0.55 17.61 22.83
CA LEU A 28 0.89 17.80 22.99
C LEU A 28 1.44 18.56 21.78
N THR A 29 1.97 19.75 22.03
CA THR A 29 2.61 20.60 21.03
C THR A 29 4.05 20.17 20.75
N LYS A 30 4.63 20.63 19.62
CA LYS A 30 6.00 20.26 19.22
C LYS A 30 7.07 20.74 20.19
N ASP A 31 6.80 21.80 20.92
CA ASP A 31 7.66 22.38 21.97
C ASP A 31 7.40 21.75 23.35
N GLY A 32 6.59 20.68 23.41
CA GLY A 32 6.36 19.89 24.62
C GLY A 32 5.32 20.45 25.58
N GLN A 33 4.57 21.48 25.18
CA GLN A 33 3.44 21.99 25.97
C GLN A 33 2.22 21.09 25.83
N VAL A 34 1.51 20.86 26.93
CA VAL A 34 0.24 20.15 26.96
C VAL A 34 -0.89 21.17 27.10
N LEU A 35 -1.77 21.23 26.10
CA LEU A 35 -2.92 22.14 26.06
C LEU A 35 -4.21 21.39 26.36
N LEU A 36 -5.10 21.98 27.17
CA LEU A 36 -6.47 21.48 27.36
C LEU A 36 -7.35 21.85 26.18
N ASN A 37 -8.02 20.88 25.58
CA ASN A 37 -9.03 21.13 24.54
C ASN A 37 -10.46 21.09 25.09
N GLU A 38 -10.87 19.97 25.69
CA GLU A 38 -12.23 19.74 26.16
C GLU A 38 -12.23 18.94 27.47
N VAL A 39 -13.23 19.19 28.33
CA VAL A 39 -13.64 18.28 29.41
C VAL A 39 -15.10 17.93 29.20
N ALA A 40 -15.41 16.64 29.05
CA ALA A 40 -16.76 16.16 28.76
C ALA A 40 -17.21 15.10 29.78
N PRO A 41 -18.42 15.21 30.39
CA PRO A 41 -18.96 14.23 31.34
C PRO A 41 -19.56 13.01 30.61
N ARG A 42 -18.82 12.46 29.65
CA ARG A 42 -19.22 11.35 28.79
C ARG A 42 -17.96 10.62 28.29
N PRO A 43 -18.06 9.33 27.92
CA PRO A 43 -17.02 8.69 27.13
C PRO A 43 -16.73 9.49 25.85
N HIS A 44 -15.46 9.61 25.47
CA HIS A 44 -15.09 10.36 24.27
C HIS A 44 -15.14 9.46 23.03
N ASN A 45 -15.71 9.97 21.93
CA ASN A 45 -15.99 9.20 20.71
C ASN A 45 -14.78 9.14 19.74
N SER A 46 -13.68 9.82 20.07
CA SER A 46 -12.45 9.83 19.28
C SER A 46 -11.52 8.68 19.66
N GLY A 47 -11.96 7.45 19.39
CA GLY A 47 -10.99 6.39 19.23
C GLY A 47 -10.66 5.60 20.47
N HIS A 48 -11.53 4.62 20.70
CA HIS A 48 -11.62 3.78 21.87
C HIS A 48 -10.49 2.75 22.02
N HIS A 49 -9.24 3.20 22.10
CA HIS A 49 -8.11 2.33 22.39
C HIS A 49 -8.42 1.49 23.64
N THR A 50 -9.03 2.10 24.65
CA THR A 50 -9.43 1.47 25.92
C THR A 50 -10.40 0.29 25.79
N ILE A 51 -11.11 0.11 24.66
CA ILE A 51 -11.99 -1.07 24.50
C ILE A 51 -11.15 -2.35 24.48
N GLU A 52 -10.02 -2.31 23.78
CA GLU A 52 -9.19 -3.49 23.56
C GLU A 52 -7.88 -3.42 24.37
N SER A 53 -7.38 -2.21 24.64
CA SER A 53 -6.07 -1.98 25.25
C SER A 53 -6.08 -1.82 26.76
N CYS A 54 -7.24 -1.80 27.42
CA CYS A 54 -7.38 -1.62 28.86
C CYS A 54 -8.19 -2.76 29.49
N TYR A 55 -7.94 -3.08 30.76
CA TYR A 55 -8.72 -4.09 31.50
C TYR A 55 -10.19 -3.69 31.69
N THR A 56 -10.48 -2.40 31.79
CA THR A 56 -11.83 -1.85 31.85
C THR A 56 -11.93 -0.62 30.97
N SER A 57 -12.78 -0.68 29.94
CA SER A 57 -12.94 0.39 28.96
C SER A 57 -13.63 1.63 29.55
N GLN A 58 -13.47 2.80 28.92
CA GLN A 58 -14.20 4.02 29.33
C GLN A 58 -15.73 3.82 29.34
N TYR A 59 -16.27 2.99 28.44
CA TYR A 59 -17.70 2.67 28.40
C TYR A 59 -18.12 1.83 29.60
N GLU A 60 -17.36 0.80 29.93
CA GLU A 60 -17.65 -0.05 31.07
C GLU A 60 -17.51 0.74 32.38
N GLN A 61 -16.49 1.60 32.50
CA GLN A 61 -16.35 2.50 33.65
C GLN A 61 -17.56 3.42 33.79
N HIS A 62 -18.05 3.97 32.68
CA HIS A 62 -19.23 4.84 32.71
C HIS A 62 -20.48 4.09 33.14
N LEU A 63 -20.69 2.87 32.65
CA LEU A 63 -21.79 2.00 33.09
C LEU A 63 -21.66 1.63 34.56
N ARG A 64 -20.47 1.27 35.04
CA ARG A 64 -20.22 0.97 36.46
C ARG A 64 -20.56 2.17 37.34
N ALA A 65 -20.14 3.38 36.94
CA ALA A 65 -20.46 4.61 37.66
C ALA A 65 -21.97 4.87 37.72
N ILE A 66 -22.69 4.73 36.59
CA ILE A 66 -24.15 4.90 36.53
C ILE A 66 -24.87 3.87 37.41
N LEU A 67 -24.40 2.61 37.41
CA LEU A 67 -25.01 1.51 38.13
C LEU A 67 -24.60 1.43 39.60
N GLY A 68 -23.74 2.34 40.08
CA GLY A 68 -23.21 2.32 41.46
C GLY A 68 -22.31 1.11 41.74
N LEU A 69 -21.72 0.51 40.70
CA LEU A 69 -20.76 -0.58 40.82
C LEU A 69 -19.34 -0.05 41.07
N PRO A 70 -18.46 -0.84 41.71
CA PRO A 70 -17.05 -0.50 41.80
C PRO A 70 -16.43 -0.26 40.41
N LEU A 71 -15.66 0.82 40.28
CA LEU A 71 -14.88 1.09 39.07
C LEU A 71 -13.89 -0.06 38.82
N GLY A 72 -13.70 -0.41 37.55
CA GLY A 72 -12.74 -1.44 37.14
C GLY A 72 -11.32 -0.90 37.03
N ASP A 73 -10.38 -1.74 36.61
CA ASP A 73 -8.98 -1.34 36.41
C ASP A 73 -8.80 -0.62 35.05
N PRO A 74 -8.48 0.68 35.02
CA PRO A 74 -8.29 1.41 33.77
C PRO A 74 -6.91 1.15 33.13
N SER A 75 -6.02 0.38 33.78
CA SER A 75 -4.67 0.12 33.31
C SER A 75 -4.66 -0.56 31.95
N MET A 76 -3.64 -0.23 31.15
CA MET A 76 -3.45 -0.90 29.87
C MET A 76 -3.10 -2.38 30.08
N ASN A 77 -3.74 -3.25 29.31
CA ASN A 77 -3.43 -4.69 29.26
C ASN A 77 -2.37 -5.01 28.17
N SER A 78 -1.92 -3.98 27.44
CA SER A 78 -0.98 -4.04 26.33
C SER A 78 0.13 -2.99 26.53
N PRO A 79 1.37 -3.24 26.09
CA PRO A 79 2.48 -2.30 26.28
C PRO A 79 2.40 -1.09 25.34
N ALA A 80 1.58 -1.16 24.28
CA ALA A 80 1.35 -0.08 23.35
C ALA A 80 -0.02 -0.23 22.68
N ALA A 81 -0.68 0.91 22.44
CA ALA A 81 -1.90 1.01 21.67
C ALA A 81 -1.78 2.19 20.71
N ILE A 82 -2.01 1.96 19.42
CA ILE A 82 -2.07 3.02 18.43
C ILE A 82 -3.41 2.95 17.73
N MET A 83 -4.08 4.11 17.68
CA MET A 83 -5.25 4.27 16.85
C MET A 83 -4.98 5.24 15.72
N TYR A 84 -5.30 4.80 14.51
CA TYR A 84 -5.14 5.57 13.30
C TYR A 84 -6.52 5.88 12.70
N ASN A 85 -6.87 7.17 12.67
CA ASN A 85 -8.07 7.64 11.98
C ASN A 85 -7.73 7.88 10.51
N ILE A 86 -8.29 7.07 9.61
CA ILE A 86 -8.16 7.28 8.17
C ILE A 86 -9.40 8.04 7.70
N LEU A 87 -9.20 9.29 7.29
CA LEU A 87 -10.22 10.01 6.54
C LEU A 87 -10.31 9.35 5.16
N GLY A 88 -11.39 8.64 4.89
CA GLY A 88 -11.63 7.99 3.60
C GLY A 88 -12.01 9.03 2.56
N GLU A 89 -11.38 8.92 1.39
CA GLU A 89 -11.85 9.53 0.15
C GLU A 89 -12.83 8.56 -0.54
N ASP A 90 -13.47 9.04 -1.61
CA ASP A 90 -14.42 8.23 -2.39
C ASP A 90 -13.73 7.02 -3.04
N GLU A 91 -14.49 5.96 -3.30
CA GLU A 91 -14.01 4.81 -4.06
C GLU A 91 -13.48 5.26 -5.43
N GLY A 92 -12.21 4.96 -5.71
CA GLY A 92 -11.49 5.45 -6.90
C GLY A 92 -10.48 6.56 -6.62
N GLU A 93 -10.52 7.19 -5.45
CA GLU A 93 -9.56 8.22 -5.05
C GLU A 93 -8.32 7.60 -4.35
N PRO A 94 -7.15 8.25 -4.40
CA PRO A 94 -5.91 7.73 -3.82
C PRO A 94 -6.02 7.37 -2.32
N GLY A 95 -6.75 8.16 -1.54
CA GLY A 95 -6.98 7.92 -0.11
C GLY A 95 -7.79 6.65 0.18
N PHE A 96 -8.73 6.29 -0.72
CA PHE A 96 -9.49 5.04 -0.60
C PHE A 96 -8.59 3.81 -0.78
N TYR A 97 -7.74 3.82 -1.80
CA TYR A 97 -6.80 2.73 -2.05
C TYR A 97 -5.75 2.60 -0.96
N LEU A 98 -5.22 3.73 -0.47
CA LEU A 98 -4.28 3.74 0.65
C LEU A 98 -4.92 3.12 1.90
N ALA A 99 -6.15 3.54 2.25
CA ALA A 99 -6.88 2.98 3.39
C ALA A 99 -7.04 1.45 3.28
N HIS A 100 -7.46 0.95 2.11
CA HIS A 100 -7.67 -0.48 1.89
C HIS A 100 -6.37 -1.29 1.85
N GLN A 101 -5.26 -0.70 1.36
CA GLN A 101 -3.94 -1.34 1.43
C GLN A 101 -3.45 -1.48 2.87
N LEU A 102 -3.67 -0.46 3.71
CA LEU A 102 -3.33 -0.50 5.14
C LEU A 102 -4.13 -1.58 5.87
N ILE A 103 -5.44 -1.62 5.63
CA ILE A 103 -6.34 -2.66 6.18
C ILE A 103 -5.89 -4.03 5.68
N GLY A 104 -5.65 -4.19 4.38
CA GLY A 104 -5.23 -5.45 3.78
C GLY A 104 -3.89 -5.97 4.32
N LYS A 105 -2.90 -5.10 4.55
CA LYS A 105 -1.62 -5.48 5.16
C LYS A 105 -1.75 -5.84 6.65
N ALA A 106 -2.58 -5.10 7.40
CA ALA A 106 -2.88 -5.43 8.78
C ALA A 106 -3.54 -6.83 8.90
N LEU A 107 -4.32 -7.24 7.89
CA LEU A 107 -4.97 -8.56 7.82
C LEU A 107 -4.08 -9.68 7.24
N LYS A 108 -3.14 -9.37 6.32
CA LYS A 108 -2.32 -10.35 5.57
C LYS A 108 -0.99 -10.74 6.25
N GLY A 109 -0.59 -10.09 7.35
CA GLY A 109 0.66 -10.42 8.03
C GLY A 109 0.70 -11.86 8.54
N ASN A 110 1.47 -12.74 7.86
CA ASN A 110 1.73 -14.14 8.26
C ASN A 110 2.50 -14.31 9.58
N ASN A 111 2.68 -13.25 10.35
CA ASN A 111 2.90 -13.33 11.77
C ASN A 111 1.65 -12.73 12.39
N LEU A 112 0.82 -13.57 13.03
CA LEU A 112 -0.19 -13.11 13.98
C LEU A 112 0.48 -12.09 14.92
N VAL A 113 0.33 -10.80 14.60
CA VAL A 113 0.55 -9.75 15.56
C VAL A 113 -0.68 -9.85 16.44
N VAL A 114 -0.49 -10.50 17.59
CA VAL A 114 -1.47 -10.56 18.67
C VAL A 114 -2.09 -9.18 18.86
N GLY A 115 -3.39 -9.06 18.54
CA GLY A 115 -4.23 -7.92 18.93
C GLY A 115 -4.59 -6.86 17.87
N VAL A 116 -4.63 -7.15 16.57
CA VAL A 116 -5.23 -6.18 15.61
C VAL A 116 -6.75 -6.28 15.63
N VAL A 117 -7.45 -5.23 16.09
CA VAL A 117 -8.93 -5.15 16.07
C VAL A 117 -9.35 -4.00 15.16
N LEU A 118 -10.02 -4.37 14.06
CA LEU A 118 -10.52 -3.41 13.08
C LEU A 118 -11.93 -2.95 13.49
N HIS A 119 -12.07 -1.65 13.77
CA HIS A 119 -13.38 -1.04 13.98
C HIS A 119 -13.76 -0.16 12.79
N ILE A 120 -14.59 -0.69 11.89
CA ILE A 120 -15.13 0.08 10.77
C ILE A 120 -16.36 0.86 11.27
N PHE A 121 -16.24 2.18 11.31
CA PHE A 121 -17.38 3.07 11.54
C PHE A 121 -17.71 3.78 10.24
N GLN A 122 -19.00 4.00 9.97
CA GLN A 122 -19.44 4.81 8.86
C GLN A 122 -20.11 6.06 9.42
N VAL A 123 -19.38 7.19 9.42
CA VAL A 123 -19.95 8.49 9.76
C VAL A 123 -20.03 9.30 8.48
N ALA A 124 -21.24 9.50 7.96
CA ALA A 124 -21.46 10.37 6.80
C ALA A 124 -21.23 11.82 7.24
N LEU A 125 -20.00 12.33 7.07
CA LEU A 125 -19.62 13.66 7.54
C LEU A 125 -20.12 14.78 6.63
N VAL A 126 -20.10 14.56 5.30
CA VAL A 126 -20.69 15.37 4.21
C VAL A 126 -20.75 14.45 2.97
N LYS A 127 -21.68 14.67 2.03
CA LYS A 127 -21.86 13.91 0.76
C LYS A 127 -20.62 13.07 0.37
N ASN A 128 -20.77 11.75 0.52
CA ASN A 128 -19.85 10.67 0.14
C ASN A 128 -18.50 10.54 0.89
N LYS A 129 -18.13 11.41 1.84
CA LYS A 129 -16.90 11.18 2.62
C LYS A 129 -17.10 10.15 3.75
N TYR A 130 -16.35 9.06 3.70
CA TYR A 130 -16.32 7.99 4.71
C TYR A 130 -15.18 8.21 5.70
N MET A 131 -15.33 7.78 6.94
CA MET A 131 -14.27 7.88 7.95
C MET A 131 -13.96 6.48 8.48
N THR A 132 -12.85 5.87 8.07
CA THR A 132 -12.49 4.51 8.50
C THR A 132 -11.48 4.59 9.64
N LYS A 133 -11.71 3.87 10.75
CA LYS A 133 -10.77 3.82 11.87
C LYS A 133 -10.03 2.49 11.86
N VAL A 134 -8.71 2.51 11.96
CA VAL A 134 -7.89 1.31 12.13
C VAL A 134 -7.21 1.40 13.48
N SER A 135 -7.44 0.41 14.34
CA SER A 135 -6.81 0.33 15.65
C SER A 135 -5.84 -0.85 15.68
N VAL A 136 -4.60 -0.60 16.10
CA VAL A 136 -3.55 -1.61 16.15
C VAL A 136 -3.05 -1.69 17.58
N TYR A 137 -3.14 -2.88 18.17
CA TYR A 137 -2.64 -3.17 19.52
C TYR A 137 -1.62 -4.30 19.43
N GLY A 138 -0.65 -4.33 20.35
CA GLY A 138 0.31 -5.42 20.38
C GLY A 138 1.42 -5.29 21.42
N HIS A 139 2.18 -6.36 21.59
CA HIS A 139 3.28 -6.45 22.57
C HIS A 139 4.62 -5.84 22.12
N ARG A 140 4.64 -5.07 21.02
CA ARG A 140 5.85 -4.45 20.46
C ARG A 140 6.02 -3.01 20.93
N CYS A 141 7.27 -2.53 20.97
CA CYS A 141 7.59 -1.15 21.34
C CYS A 141 6.94 -0.15 20.37
N LEU A 142 6.53 1.01 20.90
CA LEU A 142 5.82 2.07 20.18
C LEU A 142 6.57 2.52 18.90
N GLU A 143 7.90 2.63 18.97
CA GLU A 143 8.75 3.03 17.83
C GLU A 143 8.68 2.05 16.65
N VAL A 144 8.57 0.75 16.93
CA VAL A 144 8.47 -0.29 15.89
C VAL A 144 7.12 -0.24 15.20
N LEU A 145 6.03 -0.04 15.97
CA LEU A 145 4.71 0.18 15.37
C LEU A 145 4.68 1.45 14.53
N ILE A 146 5.22 2.57 15.03
CA ILE A 146 5.26 3.85 14.32
C ILE A 146 6.09 3.75 13.05
N PHE A 147 7.19 2.99 13.06
CA PHE A 147 7.99 2.73 11.86
C PHE A 147 7.19 1.99 10.79
N ASP A 148 6.53 0.87 11.16
CA ASP A 148 5.70 0.10 10.23
C ASP A 148 4.50 0.93 9.70
N LEU A 149 3.93 1.80 10.53
CA LEU A 149 2.86 2.75 10.18
C LEU A 149 3.36 3.91 9.30
N ASN A 150 4.56 4.46 9.51
CA ASN A 150 5.10 5.53 8.67
C ASN A 150 5.49 5.02 7.28
N VAL A 151 6.07 3.83 7.17
CA VAL A 151 6.26 3.13 5.89
C VAL A 151 4.92 2.97 5.15
N CYS A 152 3.86 2.74 5.92
CA CYS A 152 2.48 2.63 5.46
C CYS A 152 1.87 3.98 5.00
N LEU A 153 2.21 5.11 5.64
CA LEU A 153 1.63 6.44 5.38
C LEU A 153 2.37 7.26 4.33
N MET A 154 3.64 6.97 4.05
CA MET A 154 4.41 7.65 3.00
C MET A 154 3.98 7.23 1.58
N GLY A 155 2.95 6.39 1.44
CA GLY A 155 2.42 5.91 0.17
C GLY A 155 1.49 6.89 -0.53
N ALA A 156 2.04 7.89 -1.23
CA ALA A 156 1.57 8.05 -2.61
C ALA A 156 1.71 6.67 -3.25
N VAL A 157 0.64 6.12 -3.85
CA VAL A 157 0.55 4.74 -4.36
C VAL A 157 1.92 4.32 -4.91
N THR A 158 2.69 3.57 -4.12
CA THR A 158 4.10 3.35 -4.44
C THR A 158 4.13 2.49 -5.70
N PRO A 159 4.85 2.92 -6.76
CA PRO A 159 4.80 2.23 -8.03
C PRO A 159 5.31 0.80 -7.81
N CYS A 160 4.43 -0.18 -8.05
CA CYS A 160 4.74 -1.59 -7.85
C CYS A 160 5.58 -2.13 -9.01
N VAL A 161 5.34 -1.59 -10.21
CA VAL A 161 6.05 -1.96 -11.44
C VAL A 161 6.66 -0.71 -12.08
N ALA A 162 7.91 -0.80 -12.54
CA ALA A 162 8.52 0.28 -13.30
C ALA A 162 8.74 -0.14 -14.75
N ILE A 163 8.20 0.64 -15.69
CA ILE A 163 8.40 0.46 -17.13
C ILE A 163 9.49 1.44 -17.58
N ILE A 164 10.61 0.90 -18.04
CA ILE A 164 11.73 1.70 -18.55
C ILE A 164 12.03 1.36 -20.01
N MET A 165 12.51 2.36 -20.74
CA MET A 165 12.90 2.21 -22.14
C MET A 165 14.09 3.07 -22.50
N GLY A 166 14.87 2.63 -23.49
CA GLY A 166 16.09 3.29 -23.91
C GLY A 166 15.88 4.59 -24.68
N SER A 167 14.75 4.72 -25.38
CA SER A 167 14.34 5.92 -26.11
C SER A 167 12.82 6.11 -26.10
N ASP A 168 12.40 7.34 -26.38
CA ASP A 168 11.02 7.70 -26.71
C ASP A 168 10.43 6.92 -27.89
N SER A 169 11.25 6.54 -28.88
CA SER A 169 10.83 5.71 -30.01
C SER A 169 10.33 4.31 -29.61
N ASP A 170 10.67 3.84 -28.40
CA ASP A 170 10.23 2.55 -27.88
C ASP A 170 8.83 2.64 -27.24
N LEU A 171 8.36 3.86 -26.92
CA LEU A 171 7.10 4.11 -26.24
C LEU A 171 5.86 3.52 -26.95
N PRO A 172 5.74 3.56 -28.30
CA PRO A 172 4.61 2.94 -28.99
C PRO A 172 4.46 1.44 -28.71
N THR A 173 5.56 0.74 -28.44
CA THR A 173 5.53 -0.68 -28.04
C THR A 173 5.33 -0.81 -26.53
N MET A 174 6.05 -0.02 -25.73
CA MET A 174 6.03 -0.16 -24.27
C MET A 174 4.73 0.31 -23.62
N LYS A 175 3.93 1.15 -24.29
CA LYS A 175 2.61 1.59 -23.80
C LYS A 175 1.66 0.41 -23.53
N ASP A 176 1.80 -0.69 -24.27
CA ASP A 176 0.93 -1.86 -24.12
C ASP A 176 1.13 -2.52 -22.74
N ALA A 177 2.34 -2.42 -22.17
CA ALA A 177 2.57 -2.84 -20.79
C ALA A 177 1.80 -1.96 -19.80
N ALA A 178 1.83 -0.64 -19.99
CA ALA A 178 1.13 0.32 -19.14
C ALA A 178 -0.39 0.14 -19.18
N GLU A 179 -0.95 -0.18 -20.35
CA GLU A 179 -2.37 -0.47 -20.52
C GLU A 179 -2.80 -1.73 -19.77
N ILE A 180 -2.04 -2.83 -19.88
CA ILE A 180 -2.30 -4.04 -19.10
C ILE A 180 -2.23 -3.76 -17.59
N LEU A 181 -1.18 -3.11 -17.11
CA LEU A 181 -1.06 -2.80 -15.67
C LEU A 181 -2.22 -1.93 -15.17
N LYS A 182 -2.67 -0.96 -15.98
CA LYS A 182 -3.85 -0.15 -15.70
C LYS A 182 -5.12 -1.00 -15.59
N ASN A 183 -5.35 -1.92 -16.52
CA ASN A 183 -6.52 -2.81 -16.50
C ASN A 183 -6.57 -3.73 -15.28
N PHE A 184 -5.40 -4.12 -14.76
CA PHE A 184 -5.29 -4.92 -13.55
C PHE A 184 -5.24 -4.10 -12.24
N GLY A 185 -5.30 -2.77 -12.33
CA GLY A 185 -5.20 -1.88 -11.17
C GLY A 185 -3.84 -1.94 -10.47
N VAL A 186 -2.77 -2.31 -11.20
CA VAL A 186 -1.41 -2.38 -10.64
C VAL A 186 -0.74 -1.02 -10.80
N PRO A 187 -0.27 -0.39 -9.72
CA PRO A 187 0.43 0.89 -9.81
C PRO A 187 1.75 0.77 -10.56
N TYR A 188 2.03 1.71 -11.45
CA TYR A 188 3.26 1.71 -12.22
C TYR A 188 3.81 3.11 -12.49
N GLU A 189 5.10 3.15 -12.81
CA GLU A 189 5.76 4.33 -13.37
C GLU A 189 6.29 4.03 -14.78
N VAL A 190 6.38 5.05 -15.63
CA VAL A 190 6.97 4.95 -16.97
C VAL A 190 8.05 6.02 -17.10
N THR A 191 9.27 5.65 -17.49
CA THR A 191 10.34 6.63 -17.69
C THR A 191 11.39 6.19 -18.71
N ILE A 192 12.18 7.14 -19.22
CA ILE A 192 13.28 6.88 -20.14
C ILE A 192 14.58 6.70 -19.34
N VAL A 193 15.26 5.59 -19.59
CA VAL A 193 16.54 5.20 -18.99
C VAL A 193 17.39 4.56 -20.07
N SER A 194 18.49 5.20 -20.47
CA SER A 194 19.33 4.71 -21.56
C SER A 194 20.63 4.14 -21.02
N ALA A 195 20.86 2.84 -21.24
CA ALA A 195 22.09 2.16 -20.84
C ALA A 195 23.34 2.75 -21.49
N HIS A 196 23.23 3.24 -22.72
CA HIS A 196 24.38 3.73 -23.49
C HIS A 196 24.58 5.25 -23.37
N ARG A 197 23.48 6.02 -23.24
CA ARG A 197 23.53 7.50 -23.27
C ARG A 197 23.50 8.12 -21.88
N THR A 198 22.87 7.46 -20.91
CA THR A 198 22.73 7.96 -19.54
C THR A 198 23.02 6.86 -18.51
N PRO A 199 24.22 6.23 -18.55
CA PRO A 199 24.55 5.07 -17.71
C PRO A 199 24.46 5.37 -16.21
N GLU A 200 24.80 6.58 -15.77
CA GLU A 200 24.69 7.01 -14.37
C GLU A 200 23.22 7.08 -13.92
N ARG A 201 22.33 7.61 -14.76
CA ARG A 201 20.88 7.62 -14.50
C ARG A 201 20.33 6.20 -14.40
N MET A 202 20.77 5.30 -15.28
CA MET A 202 20.41 3.88 -15.22
C MET A 202 20.88 3.23 -13.92
N TYR A 203 22.12 3.50 -13.52
CA TYR A 203 22.67 3.00 -12.27
C TYR A 203 21.85 3.48 -11.07
N SER A 204 21.64 4.80 -10.94
CA SER A 204 20.87 5.38 -9.84
C SER A 204 19.42 4.87 -9.82
N PHE A 205 18.80 4.67 -10.99
CA PHE A 205 17.47 4.10 -11.09
C PHE A 205 17.45 2.66 -10.56
N ALA A 206 18.34 1.80 -11.05
CA ALA A 206 18.34 0.37 -10.73
C ALA A 206 18.69 0.11 -9.26
N SER A 207 19.67 0.84 -8.71
CA SER A 207 20.12 0.68 -7.32
C SER A 207 19.08 1.15 -6.30
N SER A 208 18.32 2.21 -6.62
CA SER A 208 17.31 2.77 -5.71
C SER A 208 15.90 2.17 -5.90
N ALA A 209 15.65 1.41 -6.97
CA ALA A 209 14.30 0.96 -7.33
C ALA A 209 13.55 0.26 -6.18
N LYS A 210 14.24 -0.64 -5.46
CA LYS A 210 13.68 -1.37 -4.33
C LYS A 210 13.28 -0.45 -3.17
N GLU A 211 14.11 0.56 -2.88
CA GLU A 211 13.87 1.53 -1.81
C GLU A 211 12.67 2.43 -2.13
N ARG A 212 12.40 2.67 -3.42
CA ARG A 212 11.22 3.39 -3.90
C ARG A 212 9.93 2.55 -3.89
N GLY A 213 10.00 1.28 -3.48
CA GLY A 213 8.86 0.37 -3.41
C GLY A 213 8.58 -0.44 -4.68
N ILE A 214 9.44 -0.34 -5.71
CA ILE A 214 9.29 -1.12 -6.94
C ILE A 214 9.56 -2.59 -6.65
N GLN A 215 8.69 -3.45 -7.16
CA GLN A 215 8.79 -4.90 -7.01
C GLN A 215 9.23 -5.58 -8.30
N ILE A 216 8.91 -5.01 -9.47
CA ILE A 216 9.25 -5.58 -10.79
C ILE A 216 9.66 -4.46 -11.74
N ILE A 217 10.68 -4.70 -12.56
CA ILE A 217 11.09 -3.78 -13.62
C ILE A 217 10.82 -4.41 -14.99
N ILE A 218 10.11 -3.70 -15.86
CA ILE A 218 9.91 -4.06 -17.27
C ILE A 218 10.80 -3.13 -18.10
N ALA A 219 11.78 -3.70 -18.81
CA ALA A 219 12.77 -2.95 -19.57
C ALA A 219 12.68 -3.26 -21.07
N GLY A 220 12.43 -2.23 -21.87
CA GLY A 220 12.42 -2.30 -23.35
C GLY A 220 13.70 -1.75 -23.96
N ALA A 221 14.31 -2.49 -24.89
CA ALA A 221 15.43 -2.01 -25.69
C ALA A 221 15.53 -2.71 -27.05
N GLY A 222 16.04 -1.98 -28.06
CA GLY A 222 16.24 -2.48 -29.43
C GLY A 222 17.72 -2.54 -29.84
N GLY A 223 18.05 -3.39 -30.81
CA GLY A 223 19.39 -3.55 -31.37
C GLY A 223 20.33 -4.25 -30.39
N ALA A 224 21.45 -3.61 -30.05
CA ALA A 224 22.32 -4.02 -28.94
C ALA A 224 21.66 -3.72 -27.58
N ALA A 225 20.63 -4.51 -27.25
CA ALA A 225 19.65 -4.21 -26.21
C ALA A 225 20.16 -4.50 -24.78
N HIS A 226 21.06 -3.67 -24.27
CA HIS A 226 21.73 -3.89 -22.97
C HIS A 226 20.92 -3.46 -21.73
N LEU A 227 19.86 -2.65 -21.90
CA LEU A 227 19.14 -2.06 -20.77
C LEU A 227 18.61 -3.12 -19.77
N PRO A 228 17.91 -4.19 -20.19
CA PRO A 228 17.39 -5.17 -19.23
C PRO A 228 18.48 -5.89 -18.45
N GLY A 229 19.54 -6.34 -19.13
CA GLY A 229 20.66 -7.05 -18.52
C GLY A 229 21.46 -6.18 -17.54
N MET A 230 21.71 -4.92 -17.89
CA MET A 230 22.41 -3.97 -17.02
C MET A 230 21.59 -3.58 -15.79
N VAL A 231 20.26 -3.47 -15.91
CA VAL A 231 19.41 -3.20 -14.74
C VAL A 231 19.36 -4.43 -13.83
N ALA A 232 19.29 -5.64 -14.40
CA ALA A 232 19.31 -6.89 -13.63
C ALA A 232 20.63 -7.11 -12.88
N SER A 233 21.76 -6.61 -13.40
CA SER A 233 23.05 -6.73 -12.70
C SER A 233 23.21 -5.76 -11.52
N LEU A 234 22.38 -4.71 -11.47
CA LEU A 234 22.44 -3.63 -10.49
C LEU A 234 21.32 -3.68 -9.45
N SER A 235 20.28 -4.48 -9.69
CA SER A 235 19.10 -4.58 -8.82
C SER A 235 18.79 -6.02 -8.46
N PRO A 236 18.42 -6.32 -7.20
CA PRO A 236 17.95 -7.65 -6.83
C PRO A 236 16.49 -7.93 -7.26
N LEU A 237 15.82 -6.96 -7.89
CA LEU A 237 14.44 -7.09 -8.33
C LEU A 237 14.34 -7.95 -9.61
N PRO A 238 13.24 -8.69 -9.81
CA PRO A 238 12.93 -9.32 -11.08
C PRO A 238 12.90 -8.28 -12.22
N VAL A 239 13.67 -8.56 -13.29
CA VAL A 239 13.68 -7.76 -14.51
C VAL A 239 13.08 -8.57 -15.66
N ILE A 240 12.08 -7.99 -16.32
CA ILE A 240 11.42 -8.54 -17.50
C ILE A 240 11.92 -7.75 -18.72
N GLY A 241 12.55 -8.44 -19.66
CA GLY A 241 13.09 -7.84 -20.87
C GLY A 241 12.12 -7.92 -22.05
N VAL A 242 11.84 -6.78 -22.69
CA VAL A 242 11.05 -6.69 -23.92
C VAL A 242 11.99 -6.37 -25.08
N PRO A 243 12.27 -7.32 -25.98
CA PRO A 243 13.05 -7.04 -27.18
C PRO A 243 12.27 -6.13 -28.12
N ILE A 244 12.74 -4.90 -28.33
CA ILE A 244 12.11 -3.97 -29.27
C ILE A 244 12.59 -4.28 -30.67
N ARG A 245 11.67 -4.29 -31.65
CA ARG A 245 12.00 -4.53 -33.05
C ARG A 245 12.81 -3.34 -33.60
N ALA A 246 14.11 -3.52 -33.75
CA ALA A 246 14.97 -2.55 -34.43
C ALA A 246 14.67 -2.52 -35.94
N SER A 247 15.17 -1.50 -36.63
CA SER A 247 14.98 -1.31 -38.07
C SER A 247 15.61 -2.42 -38.93
N SER A 248 16.64 -3.06 -38.41
CA SER A 248 17.35 -4.18 -39.04
C SER A 248 17.13 -5.46 -38.24
N LEU A 249 17.21 -6.62 -38.89
CA LEU A 249 17.20 -7.95 -38.25
C LEU A 249 15.91 -8.33 -37.50
N ASP A 250 14.81 -7.57 -37.69
CA ASP A 250 13.49 -7.87 -37.14
C ASP A 250 13.46 -8.11 -35.61
N GLY A 251 14.41 -7.52 -34.88
CA GLY A 251 14.52 -7.65 -33.42
C GLY A 251 15.17 -8.96 -32.94
N ILE A 252 15.73 -9.78 -33.83
CA ILE A 252 16.53 -10.96 -33.46
C ILE A 252 17.78 -10.55 -32.69
N ASP A 253 18.41 -9.45 -33.09
CA ASP A 253 19.52 -8.82 -32.38
C ASP A 253 19.10 -8.39 -30.97
N SER A 254 17.94 -7.72 -30.83
CA SER A 254 17.38 -7.36 -29.52
C SER A 254 17.10 -8.59 -28.67
N LEU A 255 16.49 -9.64 -29.25
CA LEU A 255 16.11 -10.85 -28.54
C LEU A 255 17.35 -11.55 -27.97
N LEU A 256 18.35 -11.80 -28.82
CA LEU A 256 19.58 -12.47 -28.41
C LEU A 256 20.39 -11.65 -27.40
N SER A 257 20.38 -10.32 -27.53
CA SER A 257 21.04 -9.42 -26.58
C SER A 257 20.42 -9.46 -25.17
N ILE A 258 19.13 -9.78 -25.06
CA ILE A 258 18.40 -9.79 -23.79
C ILE A 258 18.36 -11.19 -23.18
N VAL A 259 18.08 -12.23 -23.97
CA VAL A 259 17.80 -13.59 -23.45
C VAL A 259 19.05 -14.37 -23.07
N GLN A 260 20.18 -14.11 -23.74
CA GLN A 260 21.43 -14.87 -23.56
C GLN A 260 22.28 -14.38 -22.38
N MET A 261 21.63 -14.08 -21.25
CA MET A 261 22.33 -13.65 -20.04
C MET A 261 23.21 -14.77 -19.48
N PRO A 262 24.43 -14.46 -18.99
CA PRO A 262 25.27 -15.44 -18.34
C PRO A 262 24.68 -15.89 -17.00
N LYS A 263 25.14 -17.05 -16.51
CA LYS A 263 24.75 -17.59 -15.21
C LYS A 263 24.99 -16.56 -14.10
N GLY A 264 23.96 -16.30 -13.29
CA GLY A 264 24.02 -15.44 -12.10
C GLY A 264 23.13 -14.21 -12.18
N ILE A 265 22.94 -13.63 -13.37
CA ILE A 265 22.11 -12.42 -13.58
C ILE A 265 20.98 -12.75 -14.57
N PRO A 266 19.81 -13.23 -14.10
CA PRO A 266 18.72 -13.61 -14.99
C PRO A 266 17.91 -12.40 -15.48
N VAL A 267 17.38 -12.50 -16.71
CA VAL A 267 16.34 -11.61 -17.25
C VAL A 267 15.20 -12.46 -17.79
N ALA A 268 13.97 -12.20 -17.35
CA ALA A 268 12.80 -12.88 -17.89
C ALA A 268 12.42 -12.26 -19.24
N THR A 269 12.80 -12.91 -20.34
CA THR A 269 12.61 -12.34 -21.68
C THR A 269 11.28 -12.76 -22.29
N VAL A 270 10.52 -11.81 -22.82
CA VAL A 270 9.27 -12.08 -23.56
C VAL A 270 9.46 -12.00 -25.08
N ALA A 271 8.41 -12.28 -25.85
CA ALA A 271 8.45 -12.19 -27.30
C ALA A 271 8.80 -10.77 -27.80
N ILE A 272 9.40 -10.70 -28.99
CA ILE A 272 9.77 -9.43 -29.65
C ILE A 272 8.52 -8.53 -29.76
N GLY A 273 8.65 -7.29 -29.31
CA GLY A 273 7.61 -6.27 -29.34
C GLY A 273 6.43 -6.51 -28.39
N ASN A 274 6.45 -7.55 -27.55
CA ASN A 274 5.29 -7.95 -26.77
C ASN A 274 5.33 -7.41 -25.33
N ALA A 275 5.21 -6.09 -25.19
CA ALA A 275 5.19 -5.44 -23.88
C ALA A 275 3.95 -5.81 -23.05
N ALA A 276 2.82 -6.12 -23.71
CA ALA A 276 1.61 -6.64 -23.05
C ALA A 276 1.91 -7.92 -22.24
N ASN A 277 2.62 -8.89 -22.84
CA ASN A 277 3.00 -10.12 -22.13
C ASN A 277 4.01 -9.87 -21.00
N ALA A 278 4.87 -8.84 -21.12
CA ALA A 278 5.74 -8.47 -20.01
C ALA A 278 4.93 -7.96 -18.81
N ALA A 279 3.90 -7.14 -19.04
CA ALA A 279 3.00 -6.72 -17.97
C ALA A 279 2.16 -7.87 -17.42
N LEU A 280 1.64 -8.77 -18.25
CA LEU A 280 0.93 -9.97 -17.78
C LEU A 280 1.83 -10.89 -16.94
N LEU A 281 3.11 -11.02 -17.31
CA LEU A 281 4.08 -11.76 -16.51
C LEU A 281 4.33 -11.07 -15.16
N ALA A 282 4.50 -9.74 -15.15
CA ALA A 282 4.63 -8.96 -13.92
C ALA A 282 3.41 -9.16 -13.01
N VAL A 283 2.20 -9.03 -13.56
CA VAL A 283 0.94 -9.26 -12.84
C VAL A 283 0.88 -10.67 -12.24
N ARG A 284 1.27 -11.70 -12.99
CA ARG A 284 1.30 -13.09 -12.48
C ARG A 284 2.30 -13.28 -11.35
N ILE A 285 3.47 -12.65 -11.42
CA ILE A 285 4.47 -12.69 -10.34
C ILE A 285 3.88 -12.04 -9.07
N LEU A 286 3.31 -10.85 -9.19
CA LEU A 286 2.68 -10.14 -8.05
C LEU A 286 1.51 -10.94 -7.45
N ALA A 287 0.70 -11.57 -8.30
CA ALA A 287 -0.47 -12.34 -7.90
C ALA A 287 -0.14 -13.54 -7.00
N THR A 288 1.08 -14.08 -7.06
CA THR A 288 1.50 -15.19 -6.17
C THR A 288 1.41 -14.84 -4.68
N SER A 289 1.45 -13.55 -4.35
CA SER A 289 1.31 -13.02 -2.99
C SER A 289 0.06 -12.17 -2.77
N ASP A 290 -0.82 -12.07 -3.78
CA ASP A 290 -2.03 -11.25 -3.72
C ASP A 290 -3.25 -11.99 -4.28
N ALA A 291 -4.09 -12.49 -3.37
CA ALA A 291 -5.29 -13.26 -3.70
C ALA A 291 -6.31 -12.48 -4.56
N ASP A 292 -6.41 -11.16 -4.38
CA ASP A 292 -7.35 -10.33 -5.15
C ASP A 292 -6.86 -10.18 -6.60
N LEU A 293 -5.57 -9.87 -6.77
CA LEU A 293 -4.94 -9.84 -8.10
C LEU A 293 -4.96 -11.22 -8.77
N TRP A 294 -4.79 -12.30 -8.00
CA TRP A 294 -4.92 -13.68 -8.49
C TRP A 294 -6.29 -13.97 -9.10
N ASN A 295 -7.37 -13.54 -8.44
CA ASN A 295 -8.72 -13.68 -8.97
C ASN A 295 -8.93 -12.86 -10.25
N ARG A 296 -8.35 -11.65 -10.34
CA ARG A 296 -8.37 -10.87 -11.59
C ARG A 296 -7.66 -11.60 -12.73
N VAL A 297 -6.53 -12.27 -12.46
CA VAL A 297 -5.81 -13.07 -13.45
C VAL A 297 -6.65 -14.24 -13.95
N ILE A 298 -7.32 -14.98 -13.05
CA ILE A 298 -8.23 -16.06 -13.43
C ILE A 298 -9.37 -15.53 -14.31
N LYS A 299 -9.97 -14.41 -13.91
CA LYS A 299 -11.05 -13.77 -14.67
C LYS A 299 -10.60 -13.42 -16.09
N TYR A 300 -9.44 -12.78 -16.23
CA TYR A 300 -8.86 -12.45 -17.53
C TYR A 300 -8.63 -13.69 -18.42
N GLN A 301 -8.15 -14.80 -17.85
CA GLN A 301 -7.96 -16.05 -18.60
C GLN A 301 -9.30 -16.65 -19.09
N ASN A 302 -10.35 -16.56 -18.28
CA ASN A 302 -11.67 -17.03 -18.67
C ASN A 302 -12.27 -16.14 -19.77
N GLU A 303 -12.15 -14.82 -19.66
CA GLU A 303 -12.63 -13.88 -20.69
C GLU A 303 -11.94 -14.10 -22.04
N LEU A 304 -10.63 -14.39 -22.05
CA LEU A 304 -9.90 -14.76 -23.26
C LEU A 304 -10.44 -16.05 -23.89
N LYS A 305 -10.72 -17.06 -23.07
CA LYS A 305 -11.32 -18.32 -23.53
C LYS A 305 -12.69 -18.06 -24.14
N ASP A 306 -13.53 -17.29 -23.48
CA ASP A 306 -14.88 -16.99 -23.95
C ASP A 306 -14.87 -16.22 -25.28
N THR A 307 -13.91 -15.29 -25.43
CA THR A 307 -13.69 -14.54 -26.69
C THR A 307 -13.35 -15.49 -27.84
N VAL A 308 -12.40 -16.41 -27.64
CA VAL A 308 -12.01 -17.38 -28.68
C VAL A 308 -13.15 -18.32 -29.05
N LEU A 309 -13.93 -18.78 -28.06
CA LEU A 309 -15.10 -19.64 -28.32
C LEU A 309 -16.17 -18.89 -29.15
N ALA A 310 -16.41 -17.61 -28.86
CA ALA A 310 -17.34 -16.79 -29.63
C ALA A 310 -16.88 -16.58 -31.08
N GLU A 311 -15.58 -16.32 -31.29
CA GLU A 311 -14.99 -16.22 -32.64
C GLU A 311 -15.09 -17.54 -33.41
N ALA A 312 -14.83 -18.67 -32.75
CA ALA A 312 -14.94 -20.00 -33.35
C ALA A 312 -16.38 -20.30 -33.81
N THR A 313 -17.37 -20.09 -32.94
CA THR A 313 -18.79 -20.29 -33.27
C THR A 313 -19.23 -19.42 -34.45
N LYS A 314 -18.74 -18.17 -34.51
CA LYS A 314 -19.03 -17.28 -35.64
C LYS A 314 -18.43 -17.82 -36.94
N LEU A 315 -17.17 -18.26 -36.91
CA LEU A 315 -16.47 -18.80 -38.08
C LEU A 315 -17.14 -20.08 -38.59
N GLU A 316 -17.56 -20.98 -37.68
CA GLU A 316 -18.26 -22.22 -38.01
C GLU A 316 -19.67 -22.00 -38.60
N ALA A 317 -20.29 -20.85 -38.31
CA ALA A 317 -21.59 -20.48 -38.89
C ALA A 317 -21.49 -19.81 -40.26
N GLU A 318 -20.33 -19.24 -40.60
CA GLU A 318 -20.08 -18.52 -41.86
C GLU A 318 -19.35 -19.39 -42.93
N GLY A 319 -18.85 -20.57 -42.55
CA GLY A 319 -18.17 -21.55 -43.42
C GLY A 319 -18.95 -22.84 -43.64
#